data_AF-A0A0D0CFF6-F1
#
_entry.id   AF-A0A0D0CFF6-F1
#
_cell.length_a   1.000
_cell.length_b   1.000
_cell.length_c   1.000
_cell.angle_alpha   90.00
_cell.angle_beta   90.00
_cell.angle_gamma   90.00
#
_symmetry.space_group_name_H-M   'P 1'
#
loop_
_entity.id
_entity.type
_entity.pdbx_description
1 polymer ?
#
loop_
_entity_poly.entity_id
_entity_poly.type
_entity_poly.pdbx_seq_one_letter_code
_entity_poly.pdbx_strand_id
1 'polypeptide(L)' 'DPAPGQKPSAMLTTLIQLSIVGSPNHRLSLREIYHSIEQRFEFFKNNPDKKWQVR' A
#
# COMPACT_ATOMS: atom_id res chain seq x y z
N ASP A 1 -7.09 -5.19 -12.74
CA ASP A 1 -6.99 -4.85 -11.31
C ASP A 1 -7.85 -5.79 -10.48
N PRO A 2 -7.46 -6.14 -9.24
CA PRO A 2 -8.33 -6.89 -8.34
C PRO A 2 -9.58 -6.09 -7.99
N ALA A 3 -10.68 -6.77 -7.68
CA ALA A 3 -11.93 -6.13 -7.29
C ALA A 3 -11.75 -5.27 -6.01
N PRO A 4 -12.50 -4.17 -5.84
CA PRO A 4 -12.47 -3.36 -4.63
C PRO A 4 -12.68 -4.24 -3.39
N GLY A 5 -11.76 -4.16 -2.43
CA GLY A 5 -11.83 -4.96 -1.19
C GLY A 5 -11.27 -6.39 -1.27
N GLN A 6 -10.75 -6.86 -2.40
CA GLN A 6 -9.94 -8.08 -2.42
C GLN A 6 -8.49 -7.80 -2.03
N LYS A 7 -7.91 -8.69 -1.23
CA LYS A 7 -6.47 -8.66 -0.94
C LYS A 7 -5.71 -8.82 -2.26
N PRO A 8 -4.87 -7.85 -2.67
CA PRO A 8 -4.08 -8.01 -3.87
C PRO A 8 -3.16 -9.23 -3.71
N SER A 9 -3.07 -10.04 -4.77
CA SER A 9 -2.12 -11.17 -4.81
C SER A 9 -0.66 -10.72 -4.82
N ALA A 10 -0.42 -9.44 -5.12
CA ALA A 10 0.90 -8.83 -5.06
C ALA A 10 1.40 -8.77 -3.62
N MET A 11 2.67 -9.12 -3.42
CA MET A 11 3.32 -9.07 -2.13
C MET A 11 3.40 -7.61 -1.63
N LEU A 12 3.37 -7.39 -0.32
CA LEU A 12 3.50 -6.05 0.27
C LEU A 12 4.75 -5.32 -0.22
N THR A 13 5.85 -6.05 -0.41
CA THR A 13 7.12 -5.54 -0.97
C THR A 13 6.93 -4.91 -2.35
N THR A 14 6.12 -5.54 -3.21
CA THR A 14 5.81 -5.01 -4.55
C THR A 14 5.00 -3.73 -4.46
N LEU A 15 4.03 -3.65 -3.54
CA LEU A 15 3.23 -2.45 -3.32
C LEU A 15 4.07 -1.27 -2.79
N ILE A 16 5.02 -1.58 -1.91
CA ILE A 16 6.00 -0.61 -1.39
C ILE A 16 6.86 -0.09 -2.53
N GLN A 17 7.44 -0.98 -3.35
CA GLN A 17 8.26 -0.58 -4.50
C GLN A 17 7.49 0.28 -5.51
N LEU A 18 6.24 -0.10 -5.84
CA LEU A 18 5.39 0.69 -6.73
C LEU A 18 5.08 2.08 -6.17
N SER A 19 4.90 2.19 -4.85
CA SER A 19 4.68 3.49 -4.20
C SER A 19 5.93 4.37 -4.27
N ILE A 20 7.11 3.79 -4.08
CA ILE A 20 8.39 4.50 -4.20
C ILE A 20 8.61 4.98 -5.64
N VAL A 21 8.42 4.09 -6.63
CA VAL A 21 8.56 4.42 -8.06
C VAL A 21 7.54 5.47 -8.51
N GLY A 22 6.33 5.46 -7.95
CA GLY A 22 5.32 6.47 -8.23
C GLY A 22 5.57 7.83 -7.57
N SER A 23 6.56 7.94 -6.68
CA SER A 23 6.87 9.18 -5.99
C SER A 23 7.83 10.06 -6.80
N PRO A 24 7.62 11.39 -6.87
CA PRO A 24 8.46 12.28 -7.68
C PRO A 24 9.93 12.33 -7.22
N ASN A 25 10.21 11.99 -5.96
CA ASN A 25 11.56 12.00 -5.37
C ASN A 25 12.16 10.60 -5.19
N HIS A 26 11.46 9.54 -5.65
CA HIS A 26 11.83 8.13 -5.44
C HIS A 26 12.14 7.81 -3.96
N ARG A 27 11.56 8.59 -3.05
CA ARG A 27 11.74 8.51 -1.61
C ARG A 27 10.42 8.87 -0.97
N LEU A 28 9.90 7.93 -0.19
CA LEU A 28 8.73 8.12 0.65
C LEU A 28 9.06 7.57 2.02
N SER A 29 8.55 8.21 3.06
CA SER A 29 8.51 7.64 4.39
C SER A 29 7.58 6.42 4.41
N LEU A 30 7.79 5.51 5.38
CA LEU A 30 6.91 4.36 5.58
C LEU A 30 5.43 4.78 5.70
N ARG A 31 5.18 5.91 6.37
CA ARG A 31 3.83 6.46 6.53
C ARG A 31 3.19 6.88 5.21
N GLU A 32 3.96 7.52 4.33
CA GLU A 32 3.48 7.92 3.00
C GLU A 32 3.28 6.71 2.07
N ILE A 33 4.15 5.70 2.18
CA ILE A 33 3.98 4.45 1.45
C ILE A 33 2.67 3.78 1.85
N TYR A 34 2.40 3.67 3.16
CA TYR A 34 1.14 3.13 3.65
C TYR A 34 -0.06 3.95 3.19
N HIS A 35 0.04 5.29 3.21
CA HIS A 35 -1.02 6.16 2.71
C HIS A 35 -1.29 5.96 1.22
N SER A 36 -0.24 5.87 0.39
CA SER A 36 -0.33 5.57 -1.05
C SER A 36 -1.05 4.24 -1.31
N ILE A 37 -0.72 3.21 -0.52
CA ILE A 37 -1.35 1.89 -0.62
C ILE A 37 -2.82 1.95 -0.21
N GLU A 38 -3.17 2.64 0.88
CA GLU A 38 -4.55 2.84 1.34
C GLU A 38 -5.41 3.60 0.32
N GLN A 39 -4.83 4.56 -0.40
CA GLN A 39 -5.51 5.31 -1.46
C GLN A 39 -5.79 4.44 -2.70
N ARG A 40 -4.88 3.53 -3.04
CA ARG A 40 -5.02 2.64 -4.21
C ARG A 40 -5.85 1.39 -3.94
N PHE A 41 -5.86 0.92 -2.71
CA PHE A 41 -6.46 -0.37 -2.35
C PHE A 41 -7.32 -0.22 -1.09
N GLU A 42 -8.64 -0.18 -1.29
CA GLU A 42 -9.62 -0.08 -0.21
C GLU A 42 -9.51 -1.22 0.82
N PHE A 43 -9.03 -2.40 0.41
CA PHE A 43 -8.78 -3.53 1.31
C PHE A 43 -7.85 -3.15 2.48
N PHE A 44 -6.83 -2.34 2.22
CA PHE A 44 -5.87 -1.90 3.24
C PHE A 44 -6.40 -0.72 4.06
N LYS A 45 -7.22 0.13 3.44
CA LYS A 45 -7.89 1.27 4.09
C LYS A 45 -8.97 0.83 5.09
N ASN A 46 -9.77 -0.17 4.73
CA ASN A 46 -10.85 -0.70 5.57
C ASN A 46 -10.38 -1.76 6.58
N ASN A 47 -9.07 -1.94 6.74
CA ASN A 47 -8.50 -2.88 7.70
C ASN A 47 -8.06 -2.12 8.98
N PRO A 48 -8.91 -2.04 10.03
CA PRO A 48 -8.60 -1.27 11.23
C PRO A 48 -7.42 -1.85 12.02
N ASP A 49 -7.20 -3.16 11.92
CA ASP A 49 -6.12 -3.87 12.61
C ASP A 49 -4.73 -3.46 12.13
N LYS A 50 -4.60 -2.89 10.91
CA LYS A 50 -3.31 -2.53 10.27
C LYS A 50 -2.24 -3.64 10.38
N LYS A 51 -2.64 -4.91 10.53
CA LYS A 51 -1.76 -6.09 10.66
C LYS A 51 -0.80 -6.26 9.47
N TRP A 52 -1.12 -5.64 8.35
CA TRP A 52 -0.31 -5.61 7.15
C TRP A 52 0.80 -4.54 7.20
N GLN A 53 0.70 -3.54 8.07
CA GLN A 53 1.75 -2.57 8.31
C GLN A 53 2.80 -3.21 9.21
N VAL A 54 4.03 -3.28 8.71
CA VAL A 54 5.16 -3.74 9.51
C VAL A 54 5.46 -2.62 10.51
N ARG A 55 5.47 -2.97 11.79
CA ARG A 55 5.63 -2.05 12.92
C ARG A 55 7.08 -1.70 13.16
#